data_AF-A0A519UNQ4-F1
#
_entry.id   AF-A0A519UNQ4-F1
#
_cell.length_a   1.000
_cell.length_b   1.000
_cell.length_c   1.000
_cell.angle_alpha   90.00
_cell.angle_beta   90.00
_cell.angle_gamma   90.00
#
_symmetry.space_group_name_H-M   'P 1'
#
loop_
_entity.id
_entity.type
_entity.pdbx_description
1 polymer ?
#
loop_
_entity_poly.entity_id
_entity_poly.type
_entity_poly.pdbx_seq_one_letter_code
_entity_poly.pdbx_strand_id
1 'polypeptide(L)'
;SGAAVVVGVSTVGYLGFLIVPPVVGFVAEAANLRWSFGLLALLGGIMLGLILGLVGFGRIAIWQSISPIYGPHWLLVATTVGVALVGIVLWGSIAGSMLPLILRRLGLDPATSSAPFVATLVDVTGLIIYFTVALVMLRGTLL
;
A
#
# COMPACT_ATOMS: atom_id res chain seq x y z
N SER A 1 51.43 -30.09 -20.98
CA SER A 1 50.33 -30.84 -21.63
C SER A 1 49.08 -29.95 -21.65
N GLY A 2 48.65 -29.50 -22.84
CA GLY A 2 47.49 -28.59 -22.99
C GLY A 2 46.15 -29.19 -22.53
N ALA A 3 46.05 -30.51 -22.44
CA ALA A 3 44.85 -31.21 -21.98
C ALA A 3 44.44 -30.85 -20.55
N ALA A 4 45.40 -30.67 -19.62
CA ALA A 4 45.09 -30.33 -18.23
C ALA A 4 44.48 -28.92 -18.08
N VAL A 5 44.94 -27.98 -18.92
CA VAL A 5 44.41 -26.61 -18.95
C VAL A 5 42.98 -26.59 -19.50
N VAL A 6 42.71 -27.35 -20.56
CA VAL A 6 41.37 -27.46 -21.15
C VAL A 6 40.38 -28.10 -20.17
N VAL A 7 40.78 -29.16 -19.45
CA VAL A 7 39.94 -29.77 -18.42
C VAL A 7 39.64 -28.75 -17.32
N GLY A 8 40.65 -28.04 -16.81
CA GLY A 8 40.45 -27.02 -15.76
C GLY A 8 39.48 -25.91 -16.15
N VAL A 9 39.57 -25.38 -17.38
CA VAL A 9 38.66 -24.34 -17.88
C VAL A 9 37.23 -24.88 -18.06
N SER A 10 37.09 -26.14 -18.50
CA SER A 10 35.79 -26.78 -18.71
C SER A 10 35.04 -27.01 -17.39
N THR A 11 35.74 -27.42 -16.33
CA THR A 11 35.13 -27.64 -15.00
C THR A 11 34.62 -26.33 -14.39
N VAL A 12 35.38 -25.24 -14.54
CA VAL A 12 34.97 -23.91 -14.08
C VAL A 12 33.76 -23.41 -14.87
N GLY A 13 33.74 -23.63 -16.19
CA GLY A 13 32.59 -23.30 -17.05
C GLY A 13 31.32 -24.08 -16.69
N TYR A 14 31.44 -25.38 -16.44
CA TYR A 14 30.32 -26.23 -16.03
C TYR A 14 29.72 -25.81 -14.68
N LEU A 15 30.58 -25.49 -13.70
CA LEU A 15 30.12 -25.03 -12.39
C LEU A 15 29.40 -23.67 -12.47
N GLY A 16 29.91 -22.74 -13.30
CA GLY A 16 29.24 -21.47 -13.58
C GLY A 16 27.88 -21.68 -14.23
N PHE A 17 27.79 -22.54 -15.25
CA PHE A 17 26.52 -22.84 -15.92
C PHE A 17 25.51 -23.58 -15.03
N LEU A 18 25.96 -24.35 -14.03
CA LEU A 18 25.05 -25.05 -13.12
C LEU A 18 24.47 -24.13 -12.05
N ILE A 19 25.17 -23.06 -11.70
CA ILE A 19 24.78 -22.12 -10.64
C ILE A 19 24.06 -20.89 -11.20
N VAL A 20 24.49 -20.36 -12.34
CA VAL A 20 23.99 -19.07 -12.87
C VAL A 20 22.51 -19.11 -13.25
N PRO A 21 22.01 -20.05 -14.07
CA PRO A 21 20.59 -20.09 -14.46
C PRO A 21 19.64 -20.26 -13.26
N PRO A 22 19.88 -21.16 -12.29
CA PRO A 22 19.05 -21.25 -11.09
C PRO A 22 19.04 -19.97 -10.26
N VAL A 23 20.21 -19.35 -10.04
CA VAL A 23 20.31 -18.10 -9.25
C VAL A 23 19.54 -16.97 -9.92
N VAL A 24 19.66 -16.82 -11.25
CA VAL A 24 18.88 -15.84 -12.01
C VAL A 24 17.37 -16.12 -11.88
N GLY A 25 16.97 -17.39 -11.91
CA GLY A 25 15.58 -17.81 -11.67
C GLY A 25 15.05 -17.43 -10.28
N PHE A 26 15.80 -17.71 -9.21
CA PHE A 26 15.42 -17.34 -7.86
C PHE A 26 15.33 -15.82 -7.65
N VAL A 27 16.27 -15.06 -8.24
CA VAL A 27 16.25 -13.60 -8.17
C VAL A 27 15.06 -13.04 -8.95
N ALA A 28 14.74 -13.60 -10.12
CA ALA A 28 13.58 -13.20 -10.91
C ALA A 28 12.26 -13.52 -10.18
N GLU A 29 12.14 -14.71 -9.57
CA GLU A 29 10.97 -15.13 -8.78
C GLU A 29 10.79 -14.22 -7.55
N ALA A 30 11.87 -13.96 -6.82
CA ALA A 30 11.85 -13.07 -5.66
C ALA A 30 11.51 -11.62 -6.03
N ALA A 31 11.97 -11.15 -7.20
CA ALA A 31 11.59 -9.84 -7.72
C ALA A 31 10.10 -9.79 -8.09
N ASN A 32 9.59 -10.81 -8.78
CA ASN A 32 8.17 -10.94 -9.12
C ASN A 32 7.26 -10.95 -7.90
N LEU A 33 7.66 -11.65 -6.83
CA LEU A 33 6.90 -11.67 -5.57
C LEU A 33 6.73 -10.25 -5.01
N ARG A 34 7.80 -9.46 -4.97
CA ARG A 34 7.78 -8.09 -4.43
C ARG A 34 6.86 -7.17 -5.24
N TRP A 35 6.89 -7.29 -6.56
CA TRP A 35 6.01 -6.54 -7.45
C TRP A 35 4.55 -6.97 -7.31
N SER A 36 4.30 -8.28 -7.18
CA SER A 36 2.97 -8.83 -6.97
C SER A 36 2.33 -8.33 -5.68
N PHE A 37 3.07 -8.32 -4.56
CA PHE A 37 2.58 -7.76 -3.30
C PHE A 37 2.28 -6.26 -3.39
N GLY A 38 3.14 -5.48 -4.07
CA GLY A 38 2.91 -4.05 -4.26
C GLY A 38 1.67 -3.77 -5.11
N LEU A 39 1.49 -4.51 -6.20
CA LEU A 39 0.32 -4.39 -7.07
C LEU A 39 -0.96 -4.82 -6.36
N LEU A 40 -0.93 -5.91 -5.60
CA LEU A 40 -2.07 -6.38 -4.81
C LEU A 40 -2.48 -5.36 -3.75
N ALA A 41 -1.51 -4.77 -3.03
CA ALA A 41 -1.78 -3.73 -2.04
C ALA A 41 -2.38 -2.46 -2.69
N LEU A 42 -1.90 -2.08 -3.87
CA LEU A 42 -2.41 -0.93 -4.61
C LEU A 42 -3.83 -1.17 -5.14
N LEU A 43 -4.04 -2.27 -5.87
CA LEU A 43 -5.35 -2.60 -6.46
C LEU A 43 -6.38 -2.89 -5.37
N GLY A 44 -6.02 -3.68 -4.36
CA GLY A 44 -6.87 -3.96 -3.21
C GLY A 44 -7.23 -2.69 -2.45
N GLY A 45 -6.26 -1.80 -2.22
CA GLY A 45 -6.48 -0.51 -1.57
C GLY A 45 -7.41 0.41 -2.36
N ILE A 46 -7.25 0.49 -3.69
CA ILE A 46 -8.15 1.28 -4.54
C ILE A 46 -9.56 0.70 -4.54
N MET A 47 -9.72 -0.62 -4.70
CA MET A 47 -11.05 -1.25 -4.73
C MET A 47 -11.78 -1.08 -3.40
N LEU A 48 -11.12 -1.38 -2.27
CA LEU A 48 -11.70 -1.17 -0.94
C LEU A 48 -11.98 0.30 -0.68
N GLY A 49 -11.07 1.18 -1.07
CA GLY A 49 -11.23 2.63 -0.94
C GLY A 49 -12.45 3.15 -1.68
N LEU A 50 -12.66 2.70 -2.92
CA LEU A 50 -13.83 3.07 -3.71
C LEU A 50 -15.14 2.53 -3.11
N ILE A 51 -15.15 1.27 -2.67
CA ILE A 51 -16.33 0.68 -2.01
C ILE A 51 -16.68 1.48 -0.75
N LEU A 52 -15.70 1.72 0.12
CA LEU A 52 -15.92 2.47 1.37
C LEU A 52 -16.27 3.93 1.11
N GLY A 53 -15.66 4.56 0.09
CA GLY A 53 -15.99 5.91 -0.33
C GLY A 53 -17.43 6.04 -0.83
N LEU A 54 -17.90 5.08 -1.64
CA LEU A 54 -19.29 5.00 -2.10
C LEU A 54 -20.27 4.76 -0.94
N VAL A 55 -19.92 3.87 -0.01
CA VAL A 55 -20.71 3.62 1.20
C VAL A 55 -20.79 4.88 2.06
N GLY A 56 -19.67 5.58 2.26
CA GLY A 56 -19.62 6.83 3.02
C GLY A 56 -20.45 7.94 2.37
N PHE A 57 -20.35 8.10 1.05
CA PHE A 57 -21.17 9.02 0.28
C PHE A 57 -22.65 8.70 0.41
N GLY A 58 -23.03 7.43 0.18
CA GLY A 58 -24.41 6.96 0.27
C GLY A 58 -24.98 7.16 1.67
N ARG A 59 -24.19 6.89 2.72
CA ARG A 59 -24.56 7.15 4.11
C ARG A 59 -24.91 8.62 4.34
N ILE A 60 -24.12 9.56 3.82
CA ILE A 60 -24.39 11.01 3.98
C ILE A 60 -25.65 11.41 3.19
N ALA A 61 -25.80 10.89 1.96
CA ALA A 61 -26.98 11.17 1.13
C ALA A 61 -28.28 10.66 1.78
N ILE A 62 -28.27 9.45 2.37
CA ILE A 62 -29.43 8.89 3.09
C ILE A 62 -29.71 9.69 4.36
N TRP A 63 -28.70 10.06 5.14
CA TRP A 63 -28.94 10.82 6.37
C TRP A 63 -29.49 12.22 6.09
N GLN A 64 -29.03 12.86 5.02
CA GLN A 64 -29.52 14.16 4.60
C GLN A 64 -31.03 14.14 4.26
N SER A 65 -31.57 13.03 3.76
CA SER A 65 -33.00 12.92 3.45
C SER A 65 -33.87 12.72 4.69
N ILE A 66 -33.33 12.16 5.77
CA ILE A 66 -34.04 11.94 7.03
C ILE A 66 -33.93 13.16 7.94
N SER A 67 -32.73 13.75 8.04
CA SER A 67 -32.45 14.92 8.88
C SER A 67 -31.43 15.83 8.18
N PRO A 68 -31.82 17.05 7.77
CA PRO A 68 -30.96 17.94 6.99
C PRO A 68 -29.90 18.63 7.88
N ILE A 69 -29.00 17.84 8.48
CA ILE A 69 -27.97 18.29 9.41
C ILE A 69 -26.77 18.89 8.66
N TYR A 70 -26.51 18.47 7.41
CA TYR A 70 -25.30 18.84 6.65
C TYR A 70 -25.41 20.18 5.90
N GLY A 71 -26.57 20.84 5.96
CA GLY A 71 -26.81 22.12 5.30
C GLY A 71 -26.88 22.04 3.76
N PRO A 72 -26.78 23.18 3.06
CA PRO A 72 -26.92 23.25 1.60
C PRO A 72 -25.77 22.57 0.84
N HIS A 73 -24.59 22.46 1.46
CA HIS A 73 -23.38 21.90 0.84
C HIS A 73 -23.16 20.42 1.16
N TRP A 74 -24.22 19.67 1.49
CA TRP A 74 -24.12 18.24 1.84
C TRP A 74 -23.42 17.39 0.77
N LEU A 75 -23.57 17.75 -0.51
CA LEU A 75 -22.92 17.06 -1.63
C LEU A 75 -21.39 17.24 -1.62
N LEU A 76 -20.91 18.44 -1.27
CA LEU A 76 -19.48 18.73 -1.10
C LEU A 76 -18.91 17.95 0.09
N VAL A 77 -19.65 17.86 1.19
CA VAL A 77 -19.24 17.06 2.34
C VAL A 77 -19.18 15.57 1.98
N ALA A 78 -20.20 15.06 1.29
CA ALA A 78 -20.26 13.66 0.87
C ALA A 78 -19.11 13.27 -0.08
N THR A 79 -18.82 14.13 -1.07
CA THR A 79 -17.71 13.93 -2.00
C THR A 79 -16.35 14.03 -1.30
N THR A 80 -16.18 14.99 -0.38
CA THR A 80 -14.95 15.10 0.42
C THR A 80 -14.69 13.81 1.21
N VAL A 81 -15.69 13.31 1.92
CA VAL A 81 -15.56 12.07 2.71
C VAL A 81 -15.26 10.88 1.81
N GLY A 82 -15.93 10.78 0.65
CA GLY A 82 -15.68 9.73 -0.34
C GLY A 82 -14.23 9.73 -0.85
N VAL A 83 -13.72 10.89 -1.24
CA VAL A 83 -12.33 11.05 -1.73
C VAL A 83 -11.31 10.80 -0.62
N ALA A 84 -11.57 11.29 0.58
CA ALA A 84 -10.69 11.08 1.73
C ALA A 84 -10.57 9.59 2.08
N LEU A 85 -11.68 8.84 2.07
CA LEU A 85 -11.67 7.40 2.34
C LEU A 85 -10.84 6.60 1.33
N VAL A 86 -10.90 6.96 0.03
CA VAL A 86 -10.04 6.33 -0.99
C VAL A 86 -8.56 6.54 -0.64
N GLY A 87 -8.17 7.78 -0.30
CA GLY A 87 -6.80 8.11 0.08
C GLY A 87 -6.33 7.39 1.36
N ILE A 88 -7.15 7.38 2.40
CA ILE A 88 -6.85 6.74 3.69
C ILE A 88 -6.67 5.22 3.53
N VAL A 89 -7.57 4.56 2.79
CA VAL A 89 -7.52 3.10 2.60
C VAL A 89 -6.34 2.69 1.73
N LEU A 90 -6.04 3.48 0.68
CA LEU A 90 -4.86 3.26 -0.16
C LEU A 90 -3.58 3.38 0.66
N TRP A 91 -3.47 4.45 1.45
CA TRP A 91 -2.33 4.66 2.33
C TRP A 91 -2.21 3.56 3.39
N GLY A 92 -3.31 3.17 4.04
CA GLY A 92 -3.34 2.08 5.01
C GLY A 92 -2.92 0.74 4.41
N SER A 93 -3.30 0.45 3.16
CA SER A 93 -2.92 -0.79 2.47
C SER A 93 -1.43 -0.84 2.13
N ILE A 94 -0.87 0.30 1.71
CA ILE A 94 0.58 0.43 1.44
C ILE A 94 1.36 0.38 2.75
N ALA A 95 0.97 1.17 3.74
CA ALA A 95 1.61 1.21 5.05
C ALA A 95 1.58 -0.16 5.73
N GLY A 96 0.44 -0.86 5.74
CA GLY A 96 0.29 -2.17 6.34
C GLY A 96 1.17 -3.26 5.70
N SER A 97 1.41 -3.19 4.39
CA SER A 97 2.27 -4.14 3.68
C SER A 97 3.76 -3.77 3.76
N MET A 98 4.10 -2.48 3.80
CA MET A 98 5.49 -2.00 3.81
C MET A 98 6.12 -1.91 5.21
N LEU A 99 5.34 -1.57 6.25
CA LEU A 99 5.88 -1.32 7.59
C LEU A 99 6.60 -2.54 8.19
N PRO A 100 6.06 -3.78 8.13
CA PRO A 100 6.75 -4.96 8.64
C PRO A 100 8.08 -5.24 7.93
N LEU A 101 8.15 -4.94 6.62
CA LEU A 101 9.38 -5.08 5.82
C LEU A 101 10.44 -4.06 6.23
N ILE A 102 10.02 -2.83 6.55
CA ILE A 102 10.91 -1.76 7.03
C ILE A 102 11.42 -2.10 8.44
N LEU A 103 10.52 -2.50 9.36
CA LEU A 103 10.89 -2.89 10.73
C LEU A 103 11.90 -4.05 10.73
N ARG A 104 11.67 -5.07 9.91
CA ARG A 104 12.61 -6.19 9.73
C ARG A 104 13.98 -5.73 9.20
N ARG A 105 14.05 -4.70 8.35
CA ARG A 105 15.32 -4.12 7.89
C ARG A 105 16.03 -3.30 8.95
N LEU A 106 15.30 -2.71 9.89
CA LEU A 106 15.85 -1.96 11.02
C LEU A 106 16.27 -2.85 12.19
N GLY A 107 16.12 -4.18 12.07
CA GLY A 107 16.46 -5.13 13.13
C GLY A 107 15.45 -5.15 14.29
N LEU A 108 14.27 -4.55 14.11
CA LEU A 108 13.20 -4.53 15.10
C LEU A 108 12.29 -5.75 14.90
N ASP A 109 11.94 -6.43 15.99
CA ASP A 109 11.10 -7.63 15.93
C ASP A 109 9.64 -7.26 15.63
N PRO A 110 9.10 -7.68 14.46
CA PRO A 110 7.74 -7.31 14.09
C PRO A 110 6.67 -7.99 14.96
N ALA A 111 7.01 -9.05 15.67
CA ALA A 111 6.07 -9.92 16.36
C ALA A 111 5.43 -9.29 17.61
N THR A 112 6.11 -8.37 18.29
CA THR A 112 5.69 -7.89 19.63
C THR A 112 5.11 -6.47 19.64
N SER A 113 5.37 -5.65 18.60
CA SER A 113 4.96 -4.23 18.60
C SER A 113 4.34 -3.70 17.29
N SER A 114 4.33 -4.48 16.20
CA SER A 114 3.90 -3.93 14.89
C SER A 114 2.41 -3.61 14.83
N ALA A 115 1.54 -4.45 15.39
CA ALA A 115 0.08 -4.25 15.26
C ALA A 115 -0.40 -2.91 15.87
N PRO A 116 -0.07 -2.57 17.13
CA PRO A 116 -0.44 -1.27 17.69
C PRO A 116 0.33 -0.11 17.02
N PHE A 117 1.58 -0.30 16.61
CA PHE A 117 2.36 0.76 15.94
C PHE A 117 1.86 1.10 14.54
N VAL A 118 1.47 0.10 13.73
CA VAL A 118 0.85 0.31 12.43
C VAL A 118 -0.44 1.10 12.60
N ALA A 119 -1.27 0.72 13.57
CA ALA A 119 -2.57 1.36 13.80
C ALA A 119 -2.42 2.85 14.13
N THR A 120 -1.51 3.22 15.05
CA THR A 120 -1.30 4.63 15.40
C THR A 120 -0.70 5.45 14.26
N LEU A 121 0.23 4.87 13.49
CA LEU A 121 0.82 5.54 12.34
C LEU A 121 -0.25 5.79 11.26
N VAL A 122 -1.05 4.78 10.94
CA VAL A 122 -2.16 4.90 9.99
C VAL A 122 -3.23 5.89 10.47
N ASP A 123 -3.48 5.96 11.78
CA ASP A 123 -4.45 6.90 12.36
C ASP A 123 -3.99 8.37 12.21
N VAL A 124 -2.76 8.69 12.65
CA VAL A 124 -2.20 10.04 12.53
C VAL A 124 -2.07 10.47 11.07
N THR A 125 -1.55 9.59 10.21
CA THR A 125 -1.43 9.90 8.77
C THR A 125 -2.78 9.96 8.07
N GLY A 126 -3.74 9.13 8.48
CA GLY A 126 -5.12 9.15 7.98
C GLY A 126 -5.83 10.46 8.30
N LEU A 127 -5.67 11.00 9.51
CA LEU A 127 -6.16 12.33 9.88
C LEU A 127 -5.54 13.44 9.01
N ILE A 128 -4.24 13.37 8.77
CA ILE A 128 -3.56 14.34 7.88
C ILE A 128 -4.16 14.27 6.47
N ILE A 129 -4.37 13.08 5.92
CA ILE A 129 -5.00 12.89 4.60
C ILE A 129 -6.42 13.47 4.61
N TYR A 130 -7.23 13.15 5.62
CA TYR A 130 -8.59 13.66 5.76
C TYR A 130 -8.63 15.19 5.79
N PHE A 131 -7.85 15.82 6.68
CA PHE A 131 -7.82 17.27 6.80
C PHE A 131 -7.25 17.94 5.54
N THR A 132 -6.28 17.31 4.87
CA THR A 132 -5.75 17.85 3.60
C THR A 132 -6.83 17.84 2.52
N VAL A 133 -7.53 16.73 2.34
CA VAL A 133 -8.64 16.63 1.37
C VAL A 133 -9.77 17.59 1.74
N ALA A 134 -10.10 17.70 3.03
CA ALA A 134 -11.11 18.63 3.51
C ALA A 134 -10.71 20.08 3.27
N LEU A 135 -9.46 20.47 3.53
CA LEU A 135 -8.95 21.81 3.24
C LEU A 135 -8.91 22.12 1.75
N VAL A 136 -8.73 21.14 0.88
CA VAL A 136 -8.77 21.38 -0.57
C VAL A 136 -10.20 21.52 -1.08
N MET A 137 -11.13 20.69 -0.58
CA MET A 137 -12.50 20.60 -1.09
C MET A 137 -13.47 21.59 -0.43
N LEU A 138 -13.30 21.88 0.86
CA LEU A 138 -14.23 22.69 1.67
C LEU A 138 -13.74 24.11 1.97
N ARG A 139 -12.51 24.45 1.60
CA ARG A 139 -11.96 25.81 1.79
C ARG A 139 -12.79 26.82 1.01
N GLY A 140 -13.32 27.81 1.72
CA GLY A 140 -14.18 28.86 1.16
C GLY A 140 -15.67 28.52 1.12
N THR A 141 -16.09 27.34 1.60
CA THR A 141 -17.53 27.01 1.77
C THR A 141 -17.90 26.77 3.23
N LEU A 142 -17.12 25.94 3.93
CA LEU A 142 -17.36 25.57 5.34
C LEU A 142 -16.17 25.85 6.28
N LEU A 143 -14.99 26.15 5.71
CA LEU A 143 -13.75 26.55 6.41
C LEU A 143 -13.23 27.85 5.81
#